data_AF-A0A537C011-F1
#
_entry.id   AF-A0A537C011-F1
#
_cell.length_a   1.000
_cell.length_b   1.000
_cell.length_c   1.000
_cell.angle_alpha   90.00
_cell.angle_beta   90.00
_cell.angle_gamma   90.00
#
_symmetry.space_group_name_H-M   'P 1'
#
loop_
_entity.id
_entity.type
_entity.pdbx_description
1 polymer ?
#
loop_
_entity_poly.entity_id
_entity_poly.type
_entity_poly.pdbx_seq_one_letter_code
_entity_poly.pdbx_strand_id
1 'polypeptide(L)' 'MRYALYYWPSIQGRGEFVRLALEDAGADYVDVARRARGMRAMERLLESPSIKRAPFAPPFLRA' A
#
# COMPACT_ATOMS: atom_id res chain seq x y z
N MET A 1 -10.64 -8.81 8.47
CA MET A 1 -10.43 -7.89 7.34
C MET A 1 -8.94 -7.89 7.04
N ARG A 2 -8.54 -7.87 5.76
CA ARG A 2 -7.13 -7.88 5.37
C ARG A 2 -6.77 -6.54 4.76
N TYR A 3 -5.83 -5.81 5.36
CA TYR A 3 -5.34 -4.57 4.80
C TYR A 3 -4.49 -4.81 3.56
N ALA A 4 -4.56 -3.90 2.59
CA ALA A 4 -3.66 -3.84 1.46
C ALA A 4 -2.79 -2.59 1.57
N LEU A 5 -1.50 -2.80 1.84
CA LEU A 5 -0.49 -1.75 1.90
C LEU A 5 0.12 -1.54 0.52
N TYR A 6 0.12 -0.29 0.07
CA TYR A 6 0.73 0.13 -1.18
C TYR A 6 1.91 1.07 -0.86
N TYR A 7 3.14 0.58 -1.05
CA TYR A 7 4.36 1.37 -0.90
C TYR A 7 5.48 0.82 -1.77
N TRP A 8 6.46 1.64 -2.17
CA TRP A 8 7.58 1.21 -3.01
C TRP A 8 8.29 -0.03 -2.43
N PRO A 9 8.54 -1.08 -3.24
CA PRO A 9 9.14 -2.32 -2.75
C PRO A 9 10.67 -2.23 -2.64
N SER A 10 11.30 -1.25 -3.29
CA SER A 10 12.76 -1.10 -3.37
C SER A 10 13.38 -0.39 -2.16
N ILE A 11 12.57 0.21 -1.29
CA ILE A 11 13.04 0.93 -0.09
C ILE A 11 12.10 0.64 1.09
N GLN A 12 12.64 0.61 2.31
CA GLN A 12 11.82 0.59 3.52
C GLN A 12 11.01 1.88 3.64
N GLY A 13 11.72 3.00 3.68
CA GLY A 13 11.20 4.37 3.63
C GLY A 13 10.01 4.63 4.56
N ARG A 14 9.09 5.49 4.12
CA ARG A 14 7.87 5.83 4.88
C ARG A 14 6.92 4.65 5.07
N GLY A 15 7.02 3.61 4.23
CA GLY A 15 6.18 2.41 4.35
C GLY A 15 6.50 1.58 5.58
N GLU A 16 7.72 1.66 6.11
CA GLU A 16 8.14 0.83 7.25
C GLU A 16 7.42 1.17 8.54
N PHE A 17 7.14 2.44 8.80
CA PHE A 17 6.33 2.86 9.95
C PHE A 17 4.95 2.20 9.94
N VAL A 18 4.36 2.00 8.76
CA VAL A 18 3.06 1.35 8.61
C VAL A 18 3.18 -0.17 8.74
N ARG A 19 4.23 -0.78 8.17
CA ARG A 19 4.49 -2.23 8.32
C ARG A 19 4.65 -2.60 9.79
N LEU A 20 5.53 -1.91 10.51
CA LEU A 20 5.79 -2.20 11.92
C LEU A 20 4.52 -2.08 12.77
N ALA A 21 3.67 -1.07 12.51
CA ALA A 21 2.39 -0.93 13.20
C ALA A 21 1.42 -2.08 12.90
N LEU A 22 1.38 -2.57 11.65
CA LEU A 22 0.54 -3.71 11.28
C LEU A 22 1.04 -5.02 11.89
N GLU A 23 2.37 -5.23 11.92
CA GLU A 23 2.99 -6.40 12.55
C GLU A 23 2.78 -6.40 14.07
N ASP A 24 3.02 -5.27 14.75
CA ASP A 24 2.82 -5.12 16.21
C ASP A 24 1.37 -5.38 16.62
N ALA A 25 0.42 -4.91 15.80
CA ALA A 25 -1.01 -5.15 16.00
C ALA A 25 -1.46 -6.58 15.64
N GLY A 26 -0.58 -7.41 15.06
CA GLY A 26 -0.95 -8.72 14.52
C GLY A 26 -2.00 -8.65 13.40
N ALA A 27 -2.04 -7.54 12.67
CA ALA A 27 -3.05 -7.29 11.65
C ALA A 27 -2.76 -8.11 10.39
N ASP A 28 -3.78 -8.77 9.84
CA ASP A 28 -3.66 -9.44 8.54
C ASP A 28 -3.52 -8.38 7.44
N TYR A 29 -2.40 -8.39 6.71
CA TYR A 29 -2.18 -7.48 5.59
C TYR A 29 -1.39 -8.09 4.44
N VAL A 30 -1.50 -7.45 3.28
CA VAL A 30 -0.66 -7.71 2.11
C VAL A 30 0.14 -6.45 1.76
N ASP A 31 1.46 -6.57 1.67
CA ASP A 31 2.28 -5.58 0.99
C ASP A 31 2.16 -5.79 -0.54
N VAL A 32 1.28 -5.01 -1.17
CA VAL A 32 0.83 -5.24 -2.54
C VAL A 32 1.95 -5.02 -3.53
N ALA A 33 2.73 -3.96 -3.37
CA ALA A 33 3.76 -3.59 -4.33
C ALA A 33 4.94 -4.59 -4.37
N ARG A 34 5.11 -5.39 -3.31
CA ARG A 34 6.08 -6.49 -3.26
C ARG A 34 5.64 -7.75 -4.00
N ARG A 35 4.38 -7.84 -4.42
CA ARG A 35 3.86 -8.96 -5.23
C ARG A 35 4.05 -8.71 -6.73
N ALA A 36 3.94 -9.78 -7.51
CA ALA A 36 3.97 -9.68 -8.98
C ALA A 36 2.93 -8.66 -9.48
N ARG A 37 3.37 -7.74 -10.35
CA ARG A 37 2.55 -6.63 -10.90
C ARG A 37 2.00 -5.65 -9.84
N GLY A 38 2.48 -5.69 -8.61
CA GLY A 38 2.04 -4.86 -7.50
C GLY A 38 2.26 -3.36 -7.71
N MET A 39 3.41 -2.99 -8.27
CA MET A 39 3.73 -1.61 -8.66
C MET A 39 2.71 -1.01 -9.62
N ARG A 40 2.39 -1.73 -10.70
CA ARG A 40 1.33 -1.32 -11.65
C ARG A 40 -0.04 -1.20 -10.98
N ALA A 41 -0.32 -2.02 -9.97
CA ALA A 41 -1.57 -1.92 -9.21
C ALA A 41 -1.62 -0.66 -8.35
N MET A 42 -0.48 -0.26 -7.76
CA MET A 42 -0.36 1.00 -7.02
C MET A 42 -0.52 2.22 -7.95
N GLU A 43 0.20 2.25 -9.08
CA GLU A 43 0.14 3.33 -10.08
C GLU A 43 -1.30 3.55 -10.57
N ARG A 44 -2.01 2.47 -10.92
CA ARG A 44 -3.42 2.57 -11.31
C ARG A 44 -4.31 3.23 -10.27
N LEU A 45 -4.03 3.06 -8.97
CA LEU A 45 -4.83 3.68 -7.92
C LEU A 45 -4.50 5.16 -7.72
N LEU A 46 -3.24 5.53 -7.91
CA LEU A 46 -2.78 6.93 -7.84
C LEU A 46 -3.31 7.75 -9.01
N GLU A 47 -3.38 7.15 -10.20
CA GLU A 47 -3.69 7.84 -11.45
C GLU A 47 -5.15 7.68 -11.91
N SER A 48 -5.98 6.91 -11.20
CA SER A 48 -7.33 6.61 -11.66
C SER A 48 -8.27 7.82 -11.53
N PRO A 49 -8.78 8.36 -12.65
CA PRO A 49 -9.71 9.49 -12.62
C PRO A 49 -11.11 9.10 -12.14
N SER A 50 -11.44 7.81 -12.08
CA SER A 50 -12.74 7.32 -11.59
C SER A 50 -12.80 7.24 -10.05
N ILE A 51 -11.66 7.35 -9.37
CA ILE A 51 -11.62 7.38 -7.90
C ILE A 51 -11.80 8.81 -7.42
N LYS A 52 -13.00 9.14 -6.91
CA LYS A 52 -13.36 10.48 -6.41
C LYS A 52 -12.36 11.07 -5.41
N ARG A 53 -11.72 10.21 -4.61
CA ARG A 53 -10.68 10.56 -3.63
C ARG A 53 -9.51 9.60 -3.74
N ALA A 54 -8.79 9.67 -4.86
CA ALA A 54 -7.60 8.87 -5.07
C ALA A 54 -6.53 9.22 -4.01
N PRO A 55 -5.72 8.25 -3.57
CA PRO A 55 -4.55 8.56 -2.75
C PRO A 55 -3.62 9.50 -3.52
N PHE A 56 -3.13 10.54 -2.85
CA PHE A 56 -2.18 11.47 -3.46
C PHE A 56 -0.80 10.86 -3.65
N ALA A 57 -0.33 10.08 -2.67
CA ALA A 57 0.98 9.43 -2.67
C ALA A 57 1.03 8.22 -1.72
N PRO A 58 1.96 7.27 -1.94
CA PRO A 58 2.26 6.22 -0.97
C PRO A 58 3.08 6.72 0.25
N PRO A 59 2.95 6.07 1.43
CA PRO A 59 2.15 4.86 1.68
C PRO A 59 0.65 5.15 1.87
N PHE A 60 -0.20 4.22 1.43
CA PHE A 60 -1.64 4.23 1.74
C PHE A 60 -2.18 2.80 1.95
N LEU A 61 -3.28 2.70 2.70
CA LEU A 61 -3.97 1.44 3.02
C LEU A 61 -5.34 1.38 2.35
N ARG A 62 -5.76 0.16 2.02
CA ARG A 62 -7.15 -0.19 1.68
C ARG A 62 -7.59 -1.36 2.56
N ALA A 63 -8.85 -1.33 3.03
CA ALA A 63 -9.47 -2.38 3.85
C ALA A 63 -10.60 -3.09 3.09
#